data_AF-A0A7L5BDQ3-F1
#
_entry.id   AF-A0A7L5BDQ3-F1
#
_cell.length_a   1.000
_cell.length_b   1.000
_cell.length_c   1.000
_cell.angle_alpha   90.00
_cell.angle_beta   90.00
_cell.angle_gamma   90.00
#
_symmetry.space_group_name_H-M   'P 1'
#
loop_
_entity.id
_entity.type
_entity.pdbx_description
1 polymer ?
#
loop_
_entity_poly.entity_id
_entity_poly.type
_entity_poly.pdbx_seq_one_letter_code
_entity_poly.pdbx_strand_id
1 'polypeptide(L)' 'MQVNTDKTDALDLIWGAEEIGKVIGRSTRVTFDMLDKGQLPAKKVHGRWVIARQKLIDFFMEAA' A
#
# COMPACT_ATOMS: atom_id res chain seq x y z
N MET A 1 -29.99 16.21 -17.75
CA MET A 1 -28.67 16.66 -17.30
C MET A 1 -27.93 15.47 -16.69
N GLN A 2 -26.81 15.05 -17.27
CA GLN A 2 -25.89 14.10 -16.64
C GLN A 2 -25.25 14.73 -15.39
N VAL A 3 -25.21 13.98 -14.30
CA VAL A 3 -24.23 14.18 -13.24
C VAL A 3 -23.30 12.98 -13.26
N ASN A 4 -22.02 13.29 -13.38
CA ASN A 4 -20.99 12.38 -13.82
C ASN A 4 -20.77 11.25 -12.81
N THR A 5 -20.54 10.06 -13.36
CA THR A 5 -19.80 8.97 -12.74
C THR A 5 -18.37 9.43 -12.47
N ASP A 6 -18.16 10.26 -11.45
CA ASP A 6 -16.85 10.34 -10.81
C ASP A 6 -16.73 9.07 -9.97
N LYS A 7 -16.28 8.02 -10.65
CA LYS A 7 -15.57 6.93 -10.01
C LYS A 7 -14.34 7.59 -9.40
N THR A 8 -14.52 8.25 -8.25
CA THR A 8 -13.40 8.51 -7.36
C THR A 8 -12.98 7.11 -6.98
N ASP A 9 -12.03 6.56 -7.73
CA ASP A 9 -11.25 5.40 -7.38
C ASP A 9 -10.74 5.71 -5.98
N ALA A 10 -11.51 5.30 -4.97
CA ALA A 10 -11.15 5.44 -3.59
C ALA A 10 -9.94 4.54 -3.47
N LEU A 11 -8.77 5.13 -3.71
CA LEU A 11 -7.51 4.44 -3.68
C LEU A 11 -7.52 3.69 -2.35
N ASP A 12 -7.53 2.36 -2.40
CA ASP A 12 -7.44 1.50 -1.22
C ASP A 12 -6.03 1.68 -0.63
N LEU A 13 -5.81 2.86 -0.06
CA LEU A 13 -4.58 3.30 0.54
C LEU A 13 -4.54 2.68 1.91
N ILE A 14 -3.56 1.83 2.11
CA ILE A 14 -3.24 1.20 3.36
C ILE A 14 -2.23 2.10 4.06
N TRP A 15 -2.59 2.56 5.27
CA TRP A 15 -1.80 3.50 6.05
C TRP A 15 -1.17 2.79 7.26
N GLY A 16 0.14 2.89 7.37
CA GLY A 16 0.95 2.36 8.46
C GLY A 16 1.53 0.99 8.16
N ALA A 17 2.76 0.76 8.64
CA ALA A 17 3.45 -0.52 8.47
C ALA A 17 2.69 -1.70 9.07
N GLU A 18 1.83 -1.46 10.07
CA GLU A 18 0.99 -2.49 10.67
C GLU A 18 -0.08 -2.99 9.70
N GLU A 19 -0.84 -2.09 9.10
CA GLU A 19 -1.89 -2.45 8.15
C GLU A 19 -1.30 -3.10 6.90
N ILE A 20 -0.16 -2.58 6.42
CA ILE A 20 0.60 -3.18 5.32
C ILE A 20 1.03 -4.60 5.69
N GLY A 21 1.55 -4.76 6.91
CA GLY A 21 1.99 -6.05 7.46
C GLY A 21 0.87 -7.08 7.52
N LYS A 22 -0.32 -6.67 7.98
CA LYS A 22 -1.52 -7.50 7.99
C LYS A 22 -1.88 -7.99 6.59
N VAL A 23 -1.73 -7.15 5.56
CA VAL A 23 -2.04 -7.53 4.18
C VAL A 23 -1.03 -8.52 3.59
N ILE A 24 0.27 -8.37 3.90
CA ILE A 24 1.31 -9.32 3.45
C ILE A 24 1.50 -10.53 4.38
N GLY A 25 0.77 -10.60 5.51
CA GLY A 25 0.92 -11.65 6.52
C GLY A 25 2.26 -11.62 7.27
N ARG A 26 2.86 -10.43 7.44
CA ARG A 26 4.13 -10.24 8.16
C ARG A 26 3.93 -9.39 9.40
N SER A 27 4.84 -9.53 10.37
CA SER A 27 4.83 -8.69 11.57
C SER A 27 5.15 -7.23 11.22
N THR A 28 4.60 -6.30 11.98
CA THR A 28 4.80 -4.85 11.80
C THR A 28 6.28 -4.47 11.76
N ARG A 29 7.11 -5.11 12.59
CA ARG A 29 8.55 -4.84 12.68
C ARG A 29 9.29 -5.25 11.40
N VAL A 30 9.00 -6.44 10.88
CA VAL A 30 9.57 -6.93 9.61
C VAL A 30 9.06 -6.09 8.44
N THR A 31 7.78 -5.71 8.47
CA THR A 31 7.20 -4.83 7.45
C THR A 31 7.87 -3.47 7.46
N PHE A 32 8.11 -2.89 8.64
CA PHE A 32 8.83 -1.62 8.75
C PHE A 32 10.26 -1.73 8.20
N ASP A 33 10.99 -2.79 8.54
CA ASP A 33 12.33 -3.06 7.98
C ASP A 33 12.29 -3.23 6.45
N MET A 34 11.28 -3.92 5.90
CA MET A 34 11.08 -4.05 4.45
C MET A 34 10.75 -2.72 3.77
N LEU A 35 9.91 -1.90 4.40
CA LEU A 35 9.55 -0.56 3.92
C LEU A 35 10.78 0.36 3.94
N ASP A 36 11.58 0.29 5.01
CA ASP A 36 12.80 1.08 5.17
C ASP A 36 13.90 0.65 4.17
N LYS A 37 14.01 -0.66 3.91
CA LYS A 37 14.88 -1.23 2.86
C LYS A 37 14.37 -0.98 1.43
N GLY A 38 13.16 -0.45 1.26
CA GLY A 38 12.57 -0.20 -0.06
C GLY A 38 12.15 -1.46 -0.82
N GLN A 39 11.91 -2.58 -0.12
CA GLN A 39 11.45 -3.84 -0.74
C GLN A 39 9.96 -3.85 -1.08
N LEU A 40 9.20 -2.86 -0.60
CA LEU A 40 7.78 -2.72 -0.87
C LEU A 40 7.52 -1.35 -1.53
N PRO A 41 6.57 -1.26 -2.48
CA PRO A 41 6.26 -0.03 -3.21
C PRO A 41 5.42 0.95 -2.36
N ALA A 42 5.89 1.25 -1.15
CA ALA A 42 5.24 2.16 -0.22
C ALA A 42 5.90 3.54 -0.24
N LYS A 43 5.11 4.55 0.10
CA LYS A 43 5.54 5.94 0.17
C LYS A 43 5.41 6.46 1.59
N LYS A 44 6.47 7.10 2.10
CA LYS A 44 6.41 7.79 3.39
C LYS A 44 5.78 9.17 3.20
N VAL A 45 4.59 9.37 3.76
CA VAL A 45 3.82 10.62 3.70
C VAL A 45 3.62 11.11 5.13
N HIS A 46 4.17 12.29 5.44
CA HIS A 46 4.05 12.94 6.75
C HIS A 46 4.44 12.03 7.95
N GLY A 47 5.48 11.22 7.80
CA GLY A 47 5.95 10.30 8.85
C GLY A 47 5.19 8.97 8.94
N ARG A 48 4.13 8.76 8.14
CA ARG A 48 3.41 7.49 8.05
C ARG A 48 3.67 6.83 6.69
N TRP A 49 3.74 5.51 6.68
CA TRP A 49 3.86 4.74 5.44
C TRP A 49 2.49 4.59 4.77
N VAL A 50 2.42 4.78 3.47
CA VAL A 50 1.19 4.65 2.68
C VAL A 50 1.48 3.81 1.44
N ILE A 51 0.65 2.82 1.18
CA ILE A 51 0.74 1.99 -0.02
C ILE A 51 -0.66 1.77 -0.57
N ALA A 52 -0.82 1.75 -1.89
CA ALA A 52 -2.07 1.31 -2.48
C ALA A 52 -2.09 -0.22 -2.49
N ARG A 53 -3.21 -0.83 -2.06
CA ARG A 53 -3.42 -2.28 -2.15
C ARG A 53 -3.13 -2.80 -3.56
N GLN A 54 -3.59 -2.07 -4.57
CA GLN A 54 -3.36 -2.41 -5.98
C GLN A 54 -1.86 -2.47 -6.31
N LYS A 55 -1.06 -1.44 -5.92
CA LYS A 55 0.39 -1.45 -6.13
C LYS A 55 1.12 -2.60 -5.42
N LEU A 56 0.64 -2.97 -4.24
CA LEU A 56 1.18 -4.12 -3.52
C LEU A 56 0.93 -5.40 -4.32
N ILE A 57 -0.31 -5.60 -4.79
CA ILE A 57 -0.69 -6.76 -5.59
C ILE A 57 0.08 -6.79 -6.91
N ASP A 58 0.14 -5.67 -7.65
CA ASP A 58 0.89 -5.56 -8.91
C ASP A 58 2.38 -5.90 -8.70
N PHE A 59 3.00 -5.40 -7.63
CA PHE A 59 4.40 -5.73 -7.32
C PHE A 59 4.63 -7.22 -7.03
N PHE A 60 3.68 -7.91 -6.41
CA PHE A 60 3.78 -9.35 -6.19
C PHE A 60 3.32 -10.19 -7.41
N MET A 61 2.39 -9.69 -8.24
CA MET A 61 1.94 -10.36 -9.46
C MET A 61 2.92 -10.23 -10.61
N GLU A 62 3.61 -9.09 -10.76
CA GLU A 62 4.62 -8.87 -11.80
C GLU A 62 5.94 -9.60 -11.49
N ALA A 63 6.12 -10.08 -10.26
CA ALA A 63 7.26 -10.93 -9.88
C ALA A 63 7.12 -12.41 -10.32
N ALA A 64 6.16 -12.73 -11.20
CA ALA A 64 5.88 -14.08 -11.70
C ALA A 64 6.40 -14.32 -13.13
#